data_AF-U2FNL6-F1
#
_entry.id   AF-U2FNL6-F1
#
_cell.length_a   1.000
_cell.length_b   1.000
_cell.length_c   1.000
_cell.angle_alpha   90.00
_cell.angle_beta   90.00
_cell.angle_gamma   90.00
#
_symmetry.space_group_name_H-M   'P 1'
#
loop_
_entity.id
_entity.type
_entity.pdbx_description
1 polymer ?
#
loop_
_entity_poly.entity_id
_entity_poly.type
_entity_poly.pdbx_seq_one_letter_code
_entity_poly.pdbx_strand_id
1 'polypeptide(L)' 'MQTLTIRADEALISQIVAISKALANTTNQKLIIDENYPIYDDGKTMKQRIADYEADIEAIRRGELETYPLETLKAEMEKW' A
#
# COMPACT_ATOMS: atom_id res chain seq x y z
N MET A 1 22.62 -11.56 3.65
CA MET A 1 21.23 -11.89 3.27
C MET A 1 21.05 -11.48 1.83
N GLN A 2 20.77 -12.42 0.93
CA GLN A 2 20.48 -12.12 -0.48
C GLN A 2 18.96 -12.07 -0.64
N THR A 3 18.46 -11.04 -1.34
CA THR A 3 17.04 -10.88 -1.62
C THR A 3 16.81 -10.93 -3.14
N LEU A 4 15.66 -11.48 -3.53
CA LEU A 4 15.20 -11.51 -4.92
C LEU A 4 13.84 -10.81 -4.98
N THR A 5 13.74 -9.77 -5.81
CA THR A 5 12.48 -9.08 -6.08
C THR A 5 11.86 -9.65 -7.34
N ILE A 6 10.60 -10.08 -7.26
CA ILE A 6 9.85 -10.65 -8.38
C ILE A 6 8.61 -9.78 -8.63
N ARG A 7 8.37 -9.41 -9.88
CA ARG A 7 7.12 -8.78 -10.33
C ARG A 7 6.29 -9.83 -11.05
N ALA A 8 5.06 -10.04 -10.59
CA ALA A 8 4.16 -11.07 -11.08
C ALA A 8 2.71 -10.57 -10.98
N ASP A 9 1.79 -11.21 -11.71
CA ASP A 9 0.36 -11.00 -11.52
C ASP A 9 -0.14 -11.70 -10.24
N GLU A 10 -1.37 -11.37 -9.83
CA GLU A 10 -1.99 -11.85 -8.59
C GLU A 10 -2.15 -13.37 -8.56
N ALA A 11 -2.45 -14.00 -9.71
CA ALA A 11 -2.62 -15.45 -9.80
C ALA A 11 -1.28 -16.16 -9.56
N LEU A 12 -0.21 -15.68 -10.19
CA LEU A 12 1.13 -16.21 -10.00
C LEU A 12 1.65 -15.97 -8.57
N ILE A 13 1.40 -14.80 -7.98
CA ILE A 13 1.74 -14.52 -6.56
C ILE A 13 1.05 -15.52 -5.64
N SER A 14 -0.24 -15.78 -5.86
CA SER A 14 -1.02 -16.73 -5.05
C SER A 14 -0.45 -18.15 -5.14
N GLN A 15 -0.04 -18.58 -6.33
CA GLN A 15 0.60 -19.88 -6.54
C GLN A 15 1.96 -19.97 -5.83
N ILE A 16 2.80 -18.92 -5.92
CA ILE A 16 4.08 -18.85 -5.23
C ILE A 16 3.87 -19.00 -3.72
N VAL A 17 2.94 -18.23 -3.15
CA VAL A 17 2.61 -18.31 -1.71
C VAL A 17 2.17 -19.71 -1.31
N ALA A 18 1.31 -20.37 -2.10
CA ALA A 18 0.84 -21.72 -1.82
C ALA A 18 1.98 -22.75 -1.83
N ILE A 19 2.86 -22.68 -2.84
CA ILE A 19 4.03 -23.56 -2.96
C ILE A 19 4.99 -23.33 -1.80
N SER A 20 5.27 -22.08 -1.45
CA SER A 20 6.14 -21.73 -0.32
C SER A 20 5.59 -22.28 1.00
N LYS A 21 4.27 -22.16 1.26
CA LYS A 21 3.63 -22.75 2.46
C LYS A 21 3.82 -24.27 2.50
N ALA A 22 3.59 -24.96 1.38
CA ALA A 22 3.76 -26.41 1.29
C ALA A 22 5.21 -26.83 1.56
N LEU A 23 6.19 -26.12 0.98
CA LEU A 23 7.60 -26.41 1.17
C LEU A 23 8.07 -26.14 2.61
N ALA A 24 7.61 -25.06 3.23
CA ALA A 24 7.92 -24.73 4.61
C ALA A 24 7.41 -25.81 5.58
N ASN A 25 6.19 -26.31 5.34
CA ASN A 25 5.60 -27.39 6.13
C ASN A 25 6.38 -28.71 5.98
N THR A 26 6.81 -29.07 4.76
CA THR A 26 7.55 -30.32 4.54
C THR A 26 8.98 -30.28 5.06
N THR A 27 9.60 -29.10 5.06
CA THR A 27 10.99 -28.90 5.53
C THR A 27 11.07 -28.44 7.00
N ASN A 28 9.92 -28.28 7.67
CA ASN A 28 9.80 -27.71 9.01
C ASN A 28 10.52 -26.35 9.16
N GLN A 29 10.56 -25.56 8.09
CA GLN A 29 11.16 -24.24 8.07
C GLN A 29 10.11 -23.16 8.37
N LYS A 30 10.54 -22.08 9.02
CA LYS A 30 9.68 -20.92 9.29
C LYS A 30 9.52 -20.09 8.01
N LEU A 31 8.29 -20.01 7.49
CA LEU A 31 7.90 -19.07 6.45
C LEU A 31 7.20 -17.86 7.08
N ILE A 32 7.62 -16.66 6.70
CA ILE A 32 6.94 -15.41 7.04
C ILE A 32 6.35 -14.86 5.75
N ILE A 33 5.04 -14.63 5.73
CA ILE A 33 4.34 -13.98 4.64
C ILE A 33 3.80 -12.68 5.22
N ASP A 34 4.29 -11.56 4.69
CA ASP A 34 3.81 -10.24 5.05
C ASP A 34 3.00 -9.66 3.90
N GLU A 35 1.68 -9.84 3.97
CA GLU A 35 0.71 -9.31 3.00
C GLU A 35 0.43 -7.82 3.22
N ASN A 36 0.90 -7.27 4.36
CA ASN A 36 0.68 -5.89 4.76
C ASN A 36 1.93 -5.02 4.55
N TYR A 37 2.91 -5.46 3.77
CA TYR A 37 4.12 -4.69 3.52
C TYR A 37 3.72 -3.31 2.99
N PRO A 38 3.86 -2.25 3.81
CA PRO A 38 3.21 -1.01 3.49
C PRO A 38 4.04 -0.33 2.40
N ILE A 39 3.36 0.20 1.37
CA ILE A 39 4.01 0.97 0.30
C ILE A 39 4.71 2.23 0.87
N TYR A 40 4.34 2.61 2.11
CA TYR A 40 4.86 3.76 2.85
C TYR A 40 5.16 3.35 4.30
N ASP A 41 6.21 3.89 4.91
CA ASP A 41 6.67 3.53 6.26
C ASP A 41 5.87 4.24 7.38
N ASP A 42 4.54 4.23 7.29
CA ASP A 42 3.63 4.88 8.25
C ASP A 42 2.69 3.91 8.98
N GLY A 43 2.87 2.60 8.76
CA GLY A 43 2.11 1.55 9.43
C GLY A 43 0.63 1.46 9.03
N LYS A 44 0.18 2.23 8.04
CA LYS A 44 -1.22 2.16 7.55
C LYS A 44 -1.38 1.08 6.49
N THR A 45 -2.35 0.19 6.72
CA THR A 45 -2.80 -0.78 5.70
C THR A 45 -3.47 -0.06 4.52
N MET A 46 -3.53 -0.72 3.36
CA MET A 46 -4.24 -0.18 2.18
C MET A 46 -5.71 0.11 2.49
N LYS A 47 -6.37 -0.75 3.28
CA LYS A 47 -7.76 -0.56 3.68
C LYS A 47 -7.97 0.72 4.50
N GLN A 48 -7.06 1.02 5.44
CA GLN A 48 -7.12 2.25 6.21
C GLN A 48 -6.93 3.49 5.32
N ARG A 49 -6.04 3.42 4.33
CA ARG A 49 -5.85 4.52 3.37
C ARG A 49 -7.08 4.80 2.52
N ILE A 50 -7.73 3.75 2.01
CA ILE A 50 -8.97 3.89 1.26
C ILE A 50 -10.04 4.55 2.14
N ALA A 51 -10.18 4.12 3.39
CA ALA A 51 -11.12 4.72 4.33
C ALA A 51 -10.79 6.20 4.62
N ASP A 52 -9.51 6.55 4.78
CA ASP A 52 -9.08 7.94 4.97
C ASP A 52 -9.45 8.80 3.74
N TYR A 53 -9.18 8.32 2.52
CA TYR A 53 -9.53 9.04 1.29
C TYR A 53 -11.04 9.20 1.10
N GLU A 54 -11.83 8.17 1.41
CA GLU A 54 -13.29 8.25 1.37
C GLU A 54 -13.81 9.29 2.37
N ALA A 55 -13.24 9.34 3.57
CA ALA A 55 -13.60 10.34 4.57
C ALA A 55 -13.27 11.77 4.10
N ASP A 56 -12.09 11.98 3.51
CA ASP A 56 -11.69 13.28 2.95
C ASP A 56 -12.61 13.72 1.80
N ILE A 57 -12.98 12.80 0.91
CA ILE A 57 -13.93 13.08 -0.19
C ILE A 57 -15.27 13.55 0.36
N GLU A 58 -15.79 12.87 1.39
CA GLU A 58 -17.06 13.25 2.00
C GLU A 58 -16.97 14.58 2.75
N ALA A 59 -15.84 14.87 3.41
CA ALA A 59 -15.61 16.16 4.04
C ALA A 59 -15.54 17.31 3.01
N ILE A 60 -14.91 17.09 1.85
CA ILE A 60 -14.93 18.03 0.71
C ILE A 60 -16.37 18.24 0.23
N ARG A 61 -17.16 17.16 0.07
CA ARG A 61 -18.57 17.27 -0.36
C ARG A 61 -19.43 18.06 0.62
N ARG A 62 -19.13 17.97 1.93
CA ARG A 62 -19.79 18.77 2.97
C ARG A 62 -19.26 20.21 3.09
N GLY A 63 -18.19 20.55 2.38
CA GLY A 63 -17.53 21.86 2.46
C GLY A 63 -16.71 22.05 3.75
N GLU A 64 -16.35 20.97 4.43
CA GLU A 64 -15.53 20.98 5.65
C GLU A 64 -14.02 21.07 5.33
N LEU A 65 -13.64 20.63 4.13
CA LEU A 65 -12.28 20.76 3.62
C LEU A 65 -12.25 21.70 2.41
N GLU A 66 -11.29 22.61 2.41
CA GLU A 66 -11.03 23.49 1.28
C GLU A 66 -10.23 22.76 0.20
N THR A 67 -10.60 22.99 -1.06
CA THR A 67 -9.85 22.51 -2.22
C THR A 67 -9.20 23.68 -2.93
N TYR A 68 -7.91 23.55 -3.27
CA TYR A 68 -7.17 24.56 -3.99
C TYR A 68 -6.91 24.12 -5.43
N PRO A 69 -7.00 25.03 -6.42
CA PRO A 69 -6.54 24.72 -7.77
C PRO A 69 -5.06 24.35 -7.77
N LEU A 70 -4.68 23.39 -8.62
CA LEU A 70 -3.29 22.94 -8.74
C LEU A 70 -2.32 24.11 -9.04
N GLU A 71 -2.76 25.07 -9.86
CA GLU A 71 -1.95 26.24 -10.21
C GLU A 71 -1.69 27.17 -9.01
N THR A 72 -2.65 27.27 -8.07
CA THR A 72 -2.45 28.01 -6.83
C THR A 72 -1.35 27.37 -5.99
N LEU A 73 -1.39 26.04 -5.84
CA LEU A 73 -0.38 25.29 -5.11
C LEU A 73 1.01 25.43 -5.75
N LYS A 74 1.10 25.32 -7.09
CA LYS A 74 2.37 25.50 -7.82
C LYS A 74 2.98 26.88 -7.57
N ALA A 75 2.18 27.93 -7.68
CA ALA A 75 2.63 29.30 -7.46
C ALA A 75 3.08 29.56 -6.01
N GLU A 76 2.54 28.82 -5.03
CA GLU A 76 3.01 28.88 -3.64
C GLU A 76 4.32 28.13 -3.44
N MET A 77 4.48 26.95 -4.05
CA MET A 77 5.71 26.17 -3.97
C MET A 77 6.91 26.90 -4.59
N GLU A 78 6.71 27.64 -5.68
CA GLU A 78 7.78 28.44 -6.34
C GLU A 78 8.33 29.59 -5.48
N LYS A 79 7.68 29.92 -4.35
CA LYS A 79 8.15 30.95 -3.41
C LYS A 79 9.21 30.42 -2.42
N TRP A 80 9.45 29.11 -2.38
CA TRP A 80 10.38 28.43 -1.49
C TRP A 80 11.56 27.86 -2.27
#